data_AF-A0A1H8VI98-F1
#
_entry.id   AF-A0A1H8VI98-F1
#
_cell.length_a   1.000
_cell.length_b   1.000
_cell.length_c   1.000
_cell.angle_alpha   90.00
_cell.angle_beta   90.00
_cell.angle_gamma   90.00
#
_symmetry.space_group_name_H-M   'P 1'
#
loop_
_entity.id
_entity.type
_entity.pdbx_description
1 polymer ?
#
loop_
_entity_poly.entity_id
_entity_poly.type
_entity_poly.pdbx_seq_one_letter_code
_entity_poly.pdbx_strand_id
1 'polypeptide(L)'
;MSQNTAESTDDVSARDLSTFQKEALFAIARLEASENDSYGLGIKRQLEERLSGDVNHGRLYPNLDDLVEQGILQKAQMDKRTNRYTLTDDGKELLRDYRDYVTETVASL
;
A
#
# COMPACT_ATOMS: atom_id res chain seq x y z
N MET A 1 -28.40 -26.85 11.03
CA MET A 1 -28.08 -25.75 10.10
C MET A 1 -26.71 -25.24 10.50
N SER A 2 -25.72 -25.42 9.62
CA SER A 2 -24.32 -25.07 9.88
C SER A 2 -24.18 -23.57 10.07
N GLN A 3 -23.66 -23.16 11.22
CA GLN A 3 -23.05 -21.84 11.33
C GLN A 3 -21.68 -21.94 10.66
N ASN A 4 -21.56 -21.35 9.48
CA ASN A 4 -20.27 -21.10 8.86
C ASN A 4 -19.82 -19.73 9.36
N THR A 5 -19.11 -19.73 10.49
CA THR A 5 -18.35 -18.55 10.93
C THR A 5 -17.25 -18.36 9.90
N ALA A 6 -17.45 -17.40 8.99
CA ALA A 6 -16.38 -16.94 8.12
C ALA A 6 -15.27 -16.44 9.04
N GLU A 7 -14.12 -17.11 8.97
CA GLU A 7 -12.89 -16.74 9.65
C GLU A 7 -12.62 -15.26 9.34
N SER A 8 -12.58 -14.45 10.40
CA SER A 8 -12.11 -13.07 10.36
C SER A 8 -10.68 -13.10 9.84
N THR A 9 -10.50 -12.71 8.58
CA THR A 9 -9.21 -12.39 8.00
C THR A 9 -8.47 -11.45 8.96
N ASP A 10 -7.26 -11.86 9.38
CA ASP A 10 -6.40 -11.09 10.25
C ASP A 10 -6.38 -9.61 9.82
N ASP A 11 -6.84 -8.73 10.70
CA ASP A 11 -6.93 -7.29 10.46
C ASP A 11 -5.51 -6.71 10.36
N VAL A 12 -5.03 -6.48 9.13
CA VAL A 12 -3.65 -6.05 8.88
C VAL A 12 -3.48 -4.64 9.43
N SER A 13 -2.76 -4.51 10.55
CA SER A 13 -2.46 -3.18 11.07
C SER A 13 -1.34 -2.52 10.27
N ALA A 14 -1.48 -1.23 9.98
CA ALA A 14 -0.38 -0.44 9.46
C ALA A 14 0.89 -0.57 10.31
N ARG A 15 0.78 -0.84 11.62
CA ARG A 15 1.94 -0.98 12.51
C ARG A 15 2.82 -2.18 12.14
N ASP A 16 2.24 -3.23 11.57
CA ASP A 16 2.93 -4.46 11.18
C ASP A 16 3.61 -4.34 9.81
N LEU A 17 3.25 -3.33 9.02
CA LEU A 17 3.91 -3.04 7.75
C LEU A 17 5.32 -2.47 7.96
N SER A 18 6.26 -2.96 7.16
CA SER A 18 7.59 -2.37 7.09
C SER A 18 7.51 -0.90 6.68
N THR A 19 8.53 -0.12 7.02
CA THR A 19 8.63 1.27 6.53
C THR A 19 8.49 1.30 5.02
N PHE A 20 9.17 0.41 4.29
CA PHE A 20 9.09 0.43 2.82
C PHE A 20 7.68 0.17 2.28
N GLN A 21 6.91 -0.73 2.90
CA GLN A 21 5.51 -0.98 2.53
C GLN A 21 4.63 0.25 2.77
N LYS A 22 4.71 0.88 3.95
CA LYS A 22 3.99 2.13 4.25
C LYS A 22 4.27 3.20 3.20
N GLU A 23 5.54 3.32 2.83
CA GLU A 23 5.97 4.28 1.84
C GLU A 23 5.50 3.98 0.43
N ALA A 24 5.38 2.70 0.07
CA ALA A 24 4.77 2.29 -1.19
C ALA A 24 3.27 2.64 -1.20
N LEU A 25 2.56 2.42 -0.09
CA LEU A 25 1.15 2.82 0.04
C LEU A 25 0.97 4.34 -0.08
N PHE A 26 1.81 5.15 0.56
CA PHE A 26 1.75 6.60 0.40
C PHE A 26 2.08 7.06 -1.02
N ALA A 27 3.04 6.43 -1.69
CA ALA A 27 3.35 6.73 -3.09
C ALA A 27 2.15 6.42 -3.99
N ILE A 28 1.48 5.28 -3.80
CA ILE A 28 0.28 4.91 -4.56
C ILE A 28 -0.87 5.88 -4.26
N ALA A 29 -1.16 6.17 -2.99
CA ALA A 29 -2.20 7.11 -2.58
C ALA A 29 -2.01 8.49 -3.24
N ARG A 30 -0.76 8.97 -3.29
CA ARG A 30 -0.41 10.24 -3.93
C ARG A 30 -0.58 10.19 -5.44
N LEU A 31 -0.20 9.07 -6.07
CA LEU A 31 -0.40 8.87 -7.51
C LEU A 31 -1.88 8.88 -7.84
N GLU A 32 -2.72 8.13 -7.11
CA GLU A 32 -4.18 8.11 -7.30
C GLU A 32 -4.85 9.48 -7.10
N ALA A 33 -4.32 10.31 -6.19
CA ALA A 33 -4.82 11.67 -5.94
C ALA A 33 -4.39 12.68 -7.02
N SER A 34 -3.36 12.35 -7.80
CA SER A 34 -2.93 13.11 -8.98
C SER A 34 -3.47 12.43 -10.23
N GLU A 35 -3.62 13.11 -11.37
CA GLU A 35 -4.04 12.45 -12.62
C GLU A 35 -2.96 11.49 -13.20
N ASN A 36 -2.05 10.98 -12.36
CA ASN A 36 -0.96 10.11 -12.73
C ASN A 36 -1.30 8.65 -12.45
N ASP A 37 -0.79 7.77 -13.30
CA ASP A 37 -1.04 6.35 -13.16
C ASP A 37 -0.13 5.67 -12.13
N SER A 38 -0.72 4.84 -11.29
CA SER A 38 -0.05 4.00 -10.29
C SER A 38 0.54 2.70 -10.88
N TYR A 39 1.32 2.82 -11.96
CA TYR A 39 2.08 1.70 -12.51
C TYR A 39 3.40 1.52 -11.77
N GLY A 40 3.97 0.31 -11.82
CA GLY A 40 5.23 0.00 -11.13
C GLY A 40 6.36 1.00 -11.39
N LEU A 41 6.45 1.59 -12.60
CA LEU A 41 7.42 2.65 -12.90
C LEU A 41 7.08 4.00 -12.23
N GLY A 42 5.81 4.38 -12.18
CA GLY A 42 5.35 5.58 -11.49
C GLY A 42 5.57 5.48 -9.98
N ILE A 43 5.22 4.33 -9.40
CA ILE A 43 5.44 4.02 -7.99
C ILE A 43 6.93 4.05 -7.65
N LYS A 44 7.79 3.41 -8.48
CA LYS A 44 9.25 3.48 -8.33
C LYS A 44 9.73 4.93 -8.25
N ARG A 45 9.36 5.77 -9.24
CA ARG A 45 9.80 7.17 -9.29
C ARG A 45 9.37 7.97 -8.06
N GLN A 46 8.12 7.82 -7.62
CA GLN A 46 7.63 8.47 -6.40
C GLN A 46 8.41 8.02 -5.16
N LEU A 47 8.69 6.73 -5.04
CA LEU A 47 9.49 6.20 -3.94
C LEU A 47 10.93 6.71 -3.97
N GLU A 48 11.55 6.82 -5.14
CA GLU A 48 12.93 7.31 -5.30
C GLU A 48 13.06 8.79 -4.94
N GLU A 49 12.09 9.59 -5.38
CA GLU A 49 11.99 11.01 -5.02
C GLU A 49 11.87 11.16 -3.50
N ARG A 50 11.00 10.37 -2.88
CA ARG A 50 10.68 10.50 -1.45
C ARG A 50 11.75 9.90 -0.54
N LEU A 51 12.41 8.82 -0.95
CA LEU A 51 13.49 8.15 -0.22
C LEU A 51 14.89 8.70 -0.57
N SER A 52 14.98 9.65 -1.52
CA SER A 52 16.24 10.25 -1.98
C SER A 52 17.29 9.20 -2.40
N GLY A 53 16.87 8.17 -3.14
CA GLY A 53 17.77 7.08 -3.57
C GLY A 53 17.11 6.11 -4.55
N ASP A 54 17.91 5.29 -5.24
CA ASP A 54 17.41 4.30 -6.20
C ASP A 54 16.65 3.17 -5.48
N VAL A 55 15.51 2.79 -6.03
CA VAL A 55 14.64 1.74 -5.51
C VAL A 55 14.75 0.53 -6.42
N ASN A 56 15.54 -0.46 -6.01
CA ASN A 56 15.71 -1.68 -6.80
C ASN A 56 14.35 -2.41 -7.02
N HIS A 57 14.15 -2.89 -8.25
CA HIS A 57 13.03 -3.75 -8.64
C HIS A 57 12.82 -4.94 -7.70
N GLY A 58 13.90 -5.62 -7.29
CA GLY A 58 13.85 -6.75 -6.38
C GLY A 58 13.43 -6.40 -4.95
N ARG A 59 13.36 -5.10 -4.61
CA ARG A 59 12.75 -4.63 -3.37
C ARG A 59 11.31 -4.18 -3.61
N LEU A 60 11.06 -3.46 -4.70
CA LEU A 60 9.74 -2.91 -5.00
C LEU A 60 8.68 -4.00 -5.18
N TYR A 61 8.89 -4.93 -6.11
CA TYR A 61 7.83 -5.84 -6.52
C TYR A 61 7.44 -6.87 -5.46
N PRO A 62 8.38 -7.49 -4.71
CA PRO A 62 8.00 -8.35 -3.59
C PRO A 62 7.13 -7.62 -2.56
N ASN A 63 7.46 -6.38 -2.21
CA ASN A 63 6.65 -5.61 -1.27
C ASN A 63 5.27 -5.24 -1.82
N LEU A 64 5.15 -4.98 -3.14
CA LEU A 64 3.85 -4.75 -3.76
C LEU A 64 3.01 -6.03 -3.84
N ASP A 65 3.63 -7.17 -4.14
CA ASP A 65 2.96 -8.46 -4.19
C ASP A 65 2.51 -8.89 -2.79
N ASP A 66 3.33 -8.72 -1.74
CA ASP A 66 2.94 -8.95 -0.34
C ASP A 66 1.70 -8.12 0.05
N LEU A 67 1.66 -6.84 -0.33
CA LEU A 67 0.53 -5.94 -0.05
C LEU A 67 -0.73 -6.33 -0.84
N VAL A 68 -0.58 -6.95 -2.01
CA VAL A 68 -1.69 -7.51 -2.78
C VAL A 68 -2.22 -8.79 -2.13
N GLU A 69 -1.32 -9.67 -1.68
CA GLU A 69 -1.68 -10.90 -0.96
C GLU A 69 -2.41 -10.58 0.37
N GLN A 70 -2.03 -9.49 1.02
CA GLN A 70 -2.68 -8.97 2.23
C GLN A 70 -4.02 -8.26 1.96
N GLY A 71 -4.46 -8.12 0.70
CA GLY A 71 -5.71 -7.43 0.36
C GLY A 71 -5.67 -5.91 0.49
N ILE A 72 -4.51 -5.31 0.79
CA ILE A 72 -4.33 -3.85 0.94
C ILE A 72 -4.23 -3.16 -0.42
N LEU A 73 -3.70 -3.87 -1.42
CA LEU A 73 -3.63 -3.42 -2.80
C LEU A 73 -4.38 -4.36 -3.73
N GLN A 74 -4.96 -3.78 -4.78
CA GLN A 74 -5.42 -4.52 -5.93
C GLN A 74 -4.41 -4.38 -7.07
N LYS A 75 -4.10 -5.50 -7.74
CA LYS A 75 -3.27 -5.55 -8.94
C LYS A 75 -4.14 -5.76 -10.16
N ALA A 76 -4.07 -4.85 -11.13
CA ALA A 76 -4.74 -4.96 -12.41
C ALA A 76 -3.71 -4.98 -13.55
N GLN A 77 -3.79 -6.00 -14.41
CA GLN A 77 -2.94 -6.09 -15.58
C GLN A 77 -3.47 -5.16 -16.68
N MET A 78 -2.66 -4.20 -17.12
CA MET A 78 -3.01 -3.37 -18.29
C MET A 78 -2.53 -3.97 -19.60
N ASP A 79 -1.30 -4.47 -19.59
CA ASP A 79 -0.67 -5.11 -20.74
C ASP A 79 0.25 -6.24 -20.27
N LYS A 80 0.98 -6.86 -21.20
CA LYS A 80 1.86 -8.01 -20.90
C LYS A 80 2.99 -7.70 -19.92
N ARG A 81 3.30 -6.44 -19.65
CA ARG A 81 4.45 -5.95 -18.86
C ARG A 81 4.08 -4.89 -17.82
N THR A 82 2.94 -4.24 -17.95
CA THR A 82 2.51 -3.14 -17.08
C THR A 82 1.37 -3.58 -16.17
N ASN A 83 1.63 -3.56 -14.86
CA ASN A 83 0.62 -3.72 -13.82
C ASN A 83 0.31 -2.37 -13.18
N ARG A 84 -0.98 -2.12 -12.94
CA ARG A 84 -1.48 -1.05 -12.08
C ARG A 84 -1.71 -1.60 -10.68
N TYR A 85 -1.34 -0.83 -9.67
CA TYR A 85 -1.61 -1.12 -8.27
C TYR A 85 -2.48 -0.01 -7.70
N THR A 86 -3.60 -0.38 -7.08
CA THR A 86 -4.52 0.59 -6.48
C THR A 86 -4.86 0.21 -5.05
N LEU A 87 -5.11 1.19 -4.19
CA LEU A 87 -5.58 0.94 -2.83
C LEU A 87 -6.97 0.30 -2.88
N THR A 88 -7.13 -0.80 -2.15
CA THR A 88 -8.45 -1.33 -1.82
C THR A 88 -9.14 -0.42 -0.80
N ASP A 89 -10.40 -0.70 -0.48
CA ASP A 89 -11.09 0.04 0.59
C ASP A 89 -10.43 -0.25 1.96
N ASP A 90 -10.05 -1.50 2.21
CA ASP A 90 -9.27 -1.90 3.39
C ASP A 90 -7.92 -1.16 3.46
N GLY A 91 -7.22 -1.03 2.33
CA GLY A 91 -5.97 -0.26 2.28
C GLY A 91 -6.14 1.23 2.55
N LYS A 92 -7.28 1.82 2.16
CA LYS A 92 -7.61 3.22 2.51
C LYS A 92 -7.96 3.37 3.99
N GLU A 93 -8.70 2.42 4.54
CA GLU A 93 -9.04 2.38 5.96
C GLU A 93 -7.78 2.24 6.82
N LEU A 94 -6.90 1.31 6.48
CA LEU A 94 -5.58 1.12 7.11
C LEU A 94 -4.78 2.43 7.18
N LEU A 95 -4.75 3.22 6.10
CA LEU A 95 -4.05 4.51 6.07
C LEU A 95 -4.72 5.58 6.94
N ARG A 96 -6.05 5.56 7.06
CA ARG A 96 -6.81 6.48 7.94
C ARG A 96 -6.56 6.16 9.41
N ASP A 97 -6.60 4.88 9.77
CA ASP A 97 -6.31 4.42 11.12
C ASP A 97 -4.87 4.76 11.53
N TYR A 98 -3.93 4.60 10.59
CA TYR A 98 -2.55 5.00 10.83
C TYR A 98 -2.39 6.50 11.03
N ARG A 99 -3.08 7.33 10.24
CA ARG A 99 -3.11 8.79 10.43
C ARG A 99 -3.64 9.14 11.81
N ASP A 100 -4.74 8.53 12.24
CA ASP A 100 -5.38 8.84 13.52
C ASP A 100 -4.46 8.48 14.68
N TYR A 101 -3.86 7.28 14.64
CA TYR A 101 -2.84 6.88 15.60
C TYR A 101 -1.65 7.85 15.68
N VAL A 102 -1.07 8.23 14.53
CA VAL A 102 0.08 9.15 14.50
C VAL A 102 -0.34 10.52 15.05
N THR A 103 -1.53 11.00 14.69
CA THR A 103 -2.08 12.27 15.15
C THR A 103 -2.25 12.28 16.67
N GLU A 104 -2.88 11.25 17.24
CA GLU A 104 -3.05 11.10 18.68
C GLU A 104 -1.70 11.03 19.41
N THR A 105 -0.76 10.25 18.87
CA THR A 105 0.58 10.10 19.46
C THR A 105 1.33 11.43 19.49
N VAL A 106 1.36 12.16 18.37
CA VAL A 106 2.05 13.44 18.27
C VAL A 106 1.37 14.53 19.11
N ALA A 107 0.04 14.52 19.23
CA ALA A 107 -0.70 15.47 20.08
C ALA A 107 -0.41 15.30 21.57
N SER A 108 0.15 14.15 21.97
CA SER A 108 0.56 13.87 23.36
C SER A 108 1.99 14.32 23.71
N LEU A 109 2.76 14.82 22.73
CA LEU A 109 4.11 15.38 22.92
C LEU A 109 4.04 16.83 23.44
#